data_AF-A0A2T3XP17-F1
#
_entry.id   AF-A0A2T3XP17-F1
#
_cell.length_a   1.000
_cell.length_b   1.000
_cell.length_c   1.000
_cell.angle_alpha   90.00
_cell.angle_beta   90.00
_cell.angle_gamma   90.00
#
_symmetry.space_group_name_H-M   'P 1'
#
loop_
_entity.id
_entity.type
_entity.pdbx_description
1 polymer ?
#
loop_
_entity_poly.entity_id
_entity_poly.type
_entity_poly.pdbx_seq_one_letter_code
_entity_poly.pdbx_strand_id
1 'polypeptide(L)'
;MTMKVLPIAVAAVFVATPAAHAQLNLLNAIQSAQSAIAQAKSPDKPDIPSGAALLQQAKGLAAQQVWAQKSAQAQQDRAQELAEQQAQQNAFLQQQQAKADAGHAEGEKRRRETDEQYARAQQEDARRAAQAAAQARAACPELANTKLGSGAAIVTCKNRGMSEQQMMATIGDGPTAAQAYGAAIVQDIYEDNVTNPRRGNDVFDYYAKCYQRGTPCARPQW
;
A
#
# COMPACT_ATOMS: atom_id res chain seq x y z
N MET A 1 -28.21 -32.93 27.09
CA MET A 1 -27.63 -31.69 27.67
C MET A 1 -27.03 -30.89 26.54
N THR A 2 -27.68 -29.79 26.18
CA THR A 2 -27.32 -28.87 25.10
C THR A 2 -26.35 -27.81 25.64
N MET A 3 -25.11 -27.78 25.15
CA MET A 3 -24.18 -26.68 25.42
C MET A 3 -24.01 -25.81 24.17
N LYS A 4 -24.37 -24.54 24.34
CA LYS A 4 -24.30 -23.44 23.38
C LYS A 4 -22.83 -23.06 23.14
N VAL A 5 -22.45 -22.95 21.87
CA VAL A 5 -21.16 -22.38 21.43
C VAL A 5 -21.31 -20.86 21.36
N LEU A 6 -20.44 -20.12 22.06
CA LEU A 6 -20.28 -18.67 21.90
C LEU A 6 -19.27 -18.37 20.77
N PRO A 7 -19.52 -17.38 19.89
CA PRO A 7 -18.53 -16.87 18.97
C PRO A 7 -17.62 -15.84 19.67
N ILE A 8 -16.31 -16.11 19.69
CA ILE A 8 -15.28 -15.14 20.09
C ILE A 8 -14.90 -14.33 18.86
N ALA A 9 -15.25 -13.03 18.86
CA ALA A 9 -14.85 -12.07 17.84
C ALA A 9 -13.39 -11.65 18.05
N VAL A 10 -12.58 -11.74 16.99
CA VAL A 10 -11.19 -11.25 16.95
C VAL A 10 -11.21 -9.79 16.47
N ALA A 11 -10.81 -8.86 17.34
CA ALA A 11 -10.59 -7.46 16.97
C ALA A 11 -9.10 -7.24 16.65
N ALA A 12 -8.78 -6.90 15.40
CA ALA A 12 -7.46 -6.44 14.99
C ALA A 12 -7.33 -4.93 15.25
N VAL A 13 -6.42 -4.53 16.14
CA VAL A 13 -6.09 -3.13 16.41
C VAL A 13 -4.80 -2.78 15.67
N PHE A 14 -4.90 -1.96 14.62
CA PHE A 14 -3.76 -1.30 13.99
C PHE A 14 -3.45 -0.01 14.75
N VAL A 15 -2.29 0.07 15.39
CA VAL A 15 -1.76 1.30 15.99
C VAL A 15 -0.84 1.97 14.96
N ALA A 16 -1.29 3.08 14.38
CA ALA A 16 -0.45 3.96 13.58
C ALA A 16 0.04 5.13 14.46
N THR A 17 1.35 5.25 14.64
CA THR A 17 2.01 6.40 15.24
C THR A 17 2.26 7.47 14.18
N PRO A 18 2.01 8.75 14.49
CA PRO A 18 2.79 9.83 13.90
C PRO A 18 3.58 10.57 14.98
N ALA A 19 4.91 10.46 14.89
CA ALA A 19 5.83 11.40 15.49
C ALA A 19 6.33 12.34 14.39
N ALA A 20 6.15 13.65 14.57
CA ALA A 20 7.11 14.68 14.14
C ALA A 20 6.74 16.03 14.75
N HIS A 21 7.73 16.63 15.41
CA HIS A 21 7.68 17.89 16.14
C HIS A 21 8.00 19.12 15.26
N ALA A 22 7.67 20.27 15.84
CA ALA A 22 8.44 21.53 15.85
C ALA A 22 8.04 22.64 14.87
N GLN A 23 7.41 23.65 15.47
CA GLN A 23 7.41 25.04 15.05
C GLN A 23 8.84 25.59 15.02
N LEU A 24 9.20 26.40 14.03
CA LEU A 24 10.18 27.47 14.21
C LEU A 24 9.81 28.66 13.32
N ASN A 25 9.63 29.77 14.02
CA ASN A 25 9.28 31.11 13.57
C ASN A 25 10.60 31.82 13.24
N LEU A 26 10.82 32.22 12.00
CA LEU A 26 12.02 32.95 11.58
C LEU A 26 11.65 34.02 10.55
N LEU A 27 12.09 35.25 10.85
CA LEU A 27 12.22 36.43 9.98
C LEU A 27 11.16 37.53 10.14
N ASN A 28 11.25 38.15 11.32
CA ASN A 28 11.20 39.60 11.48
C ASN A 28 12.44 40.24 10.80
N ALA A 29 12.35 41.54 10.46
CA ALA A 29 13.43 42.48 10.12
C ALA A 29 13.67 42.80 8.62
N ILE A 30 12.85 43.69 8.05
CA ILE A 30 13.35 44.84 7.27
C ILE A 30 12.50 46.07 7.64
N GLN A 31 12.85 46.74 8.73
CA GLN A 31 12.52 48.14 8.98
C GLN A 31 13.85 48.86 9.17
N SER A 32 14.36 49.51 8.12
CA SER A 32 15.49 50.42 8.24
C SER A 32 15.50 51.45 7.10
N ALA A 33 15.92 52.66 7.48
CA ALA A 33 16.22 53.83 6.66
C ALA A 33 15.05 54.76 6.25
N GLN A 34 14.45 55.44 7.25
CA GLN A 34 14.09 56.84 7.09
C GLN A 34 14.62 57.64 8.29
N SER A 35 15.92 57.90 8.26
CA SER A 35 16.57 58.86 9.15
C SER A 35 17.27 59.92 8.31
N ALA A 36 17.15 61.17 8.77
CA ALA A 36 18.00 62.31 8.46
C ALA A 36 17.73 63.12 7.17
N ILE A 37 16.72 64.00 7.21
CA ILE A 37 16.91 65.41 6.80
C ILE A 37 16.13 66.30 7.78
N ALA A 38 16.65 66.46 8.99
CA ALA A 38 16.21 67.50 9.91
C ALA A 38 17.43 67.94 10.71
N GLN A 39 18.21 68.87 10.15
CA GLN A 39 19.02 69.87 10.87
C GLN A 39 19.93 70.62 9.88
N ALA A 40 19.53 71.84 9.51
CA ALA A 40 20.45 72.94 9.29
C ALA A 40 19.71 74.24 9.61
N LYS A 41 20.10 74.85 10.73
CA LYS A 41 19.61 76.14 11.25
C LYS A 41 20.61 77.22 10.79
N SER A 42 20.06 78.27 10.17
CA SER A 42 20.52 79.61 9.69
C SER A 42 21.83 80.20 10.25
N PRO A 43 22.55 81.16 9.58
CA PRO A 43 21.99 82.42 9.03
C PRO A 43 22.67 83.08 7.79
N ASP A 44 22.05 84.18 7.33
CA ASP A 44 22.59 85.32 6.54
C ASP A 44 22.35 85.41 5.00
N LYS A 45 21.72 86.54 4.63
CA LYS A 45 21.61 87.30 3.36
C LYS A 45 21.16 86.62 2.04
N PRO A 46 20.10 87.13 1.37
CA PRO A 46 19.73 86.67 0.02
C PRO A 46 20.50 87.46 -1.05
N ASP A 47 21.48 86.83 -1.69
CA ASP A 47 21.96 87.27 -3.01
C ASP A 47 21.00 86.78 -4.09
N ILE A 48 20.45 87.71 -4.86
CA ILE A 48 19.54 87.45 -5.97
C ILE A 48 20.35 86.82 -7.11
N PRO A 49 20.07 85.57 -7.53
CA PRO A 49 20.84 84.93 -8.58
C PRO A 49 20.49 85.53 -9.96
N SER A 50 21.52 85.82 -10.74
CA SER A 50 21.44 86.33 -12.11
C SER A 50 20.65 85.37 -13.00
N GLY A 51 19.87 85.90 -13.96
CA GLY A 51 18.94 85.12 -14.81
C GLY A 51 19.51 83.93 -15.59
N ALA A 52 20.84 83.83 -15.73
CA ALA A 52 21.51 82.64 -16.28
C ALA A 52 21.44 81.42 -15.34
N ALA A 53 21.50 81.63 -14.01
CA ALA A 53 21.42 80.55 -13.01
C ALA A 53 20.01 79.95 -12.91
N LEU A 54 18.97 80.78 -13.08
CA LEU A 54 17.57 80.38 -13.04
C LEU A 54 17.20 79.50 -14.25
N LEU A 55 17.79 79.78 -15.42
CA LEU A 55 17.61 79.00 -16.64
C LEU A 55 18.35 77.64 -16.58
N GLN A 56 19.48 77.58 -15.88
CA GLN A 56 20.24 76.36 -15.65
C GLN A 56 19.57 75.47 -14.58
N GLN A 57 18.95 76.08 -13.57
CA GLN A 57 18.13 75.41 -12.55
C GLN A 57 16.81 74.87 -13.12
N ALA A 58 16.15 75.61 -14.03
CA ALA A 58 14.95 75.14 -14.73
C ALA A 58 15.24 73.92 -15.63
N LYS A 59 16.40 73.88 -16.29
CA LYS A 59 16.86 72.69 -17.04
C LYS A 59 17.13 71.49 -16.11
N GLY A 60 17.65 71.72 -14.91
CA GLY A 60 17.86 70.68 -13.89
C GLY A 60 16.54 70.08 -13.37
N LEU A 61 15.51 70.90 -13.16
CA LEU A 61 14.18 70.47 -12.72
C LEU A 61 13.43 69.65 -13.79
N ALA A 62 13.51 70.06 -15.05
CA ALA A 62 12.94 69.29 -16.17
C ALA A 62 13.64 67.92 -16.32
N ALA A 63 14.97 67.87 -16.18
CA ALA A 63 15.72 66.61 -16.18
C ALA A 63 15.34 65.71 -14.99
N GLN A 64 15.06 66.31 -13.82
CA GLN A 64 14.65 65.58 -12.62
C GLN A 64 13.26 64.95 -12.76
N GLN A 65 12.30 65.64 -13.39
CA GLN A 65 10.96 65.10 -13.66
C GLN A 65 10.99 63.94 -14.67
N VAL A 66 11.78 64.06 -15.74
CA VAL A 66 11.98 62.98 -16.72
C VAL A 66 12.64 61.77 -16.06
N TRP A 67 13.60 62.00 -15.16
CA TRP A 67 14.26 60.92 -14.42
C TRP A 67 13.29 60.22 -13.46
N ALA A 68 12.46 60.97 -12.72
CA ALA A 68 11.45 60.43 -11.82
C ALA A 68 10.40 59.59 -12.55
N GLN A 69 9.93 60.04 -13.70
CA GLN A 69 8.99 59.29 -14.54
C GLN A 69 9.62 58.00 -15.08
N LYS A 70 10.86 58.08 -15.57
CA LYS A 70 11.59 56.91 -16.08
C LYS A 70 11.92 55.90 -14.96
N SER A 71 12.20 56.36 -13.74
CA SER A 71 12.44 55.48 -12.60
C SER A 71 11.15 54.79 -12.11
N ALA A 72 10.00 55.46 -12.17
CA ALA A 72 8.71 54.86 -11.83
C ALA A 72 8.31 53.78 -12.84
N GLN A 73 8.53 54.04 -14.13
CA GLN A 73 8.27 53.08 -15.19
C GLN A 73 9.21 51.87 -15.11
N ALA A 74 10.51 52.10 -14.85
CA ALA A 74 11.46 51.02 -14.60
C ALA A 74 11.13 50.18 -13.34
N GLN A 75 10.48 50.78 -12.34
CA GLN A 75 9.98 50.06 -11.17
C GLN A 75 8.78 49.16 -11.50
N GLN A 76 7.87 49.62 -12.35
CA GLN A 76 6.75 48.81 -12.84
C GLN A 76 7.22 47.66 -13.73
N ASP A 77 8.16 47.92 -14.64
CA ASP A 77 8.72 46.89 -15.51
C ASP A 77 9.39 45.78 -14.68
N ARG A 78 10.18 46.14 -13.65
CA ARG A 78 10.75 45.15 -12.71
C ARG A 78 9.69 44.37 -11.94
N ALA A 79 8.60 45.02 -11.54
CA ALA A 79 7.53 44.36 -10.80
C ALA A 79 6.78 43.35 -11.70
N GLN A 80 6.55 43.69 -12.97
CA GLN A 80 5.97 42.79 -13.96
C GLN A 80 6.91 41.61 -14.25
N GLU A 81 8.19 41.88 -14.48
CA GLU A 81 9.18 40.84 -14.79
C GLU A 81 9.33 39.85 -13.61
N LEU A 82 9.30 40.32 -12.37
CA LEU A 82 9.30 39.46 -11.18
C LEU A 82 8.02 38.61 -11.07
N ALA A 83 6.85 39.20 -11.38
CA ALA A 83 5.58 38.49 -11.35
C ALA A 83 5.49 37.41 -12.44
N GLU A 84 5.97 37.69 -13.65
CA GLU A 84 6.06 36.71 -14.73
C GLU A 84 7.04 35.58 -14.38
N GLN A 85 8.19 35.91 -13.80
CA GLN A 85 9.17 34.92 -13.37
C GLN A 85 8.61 34.01 -12.27
N GLN A 86 7.86 34.58 -11.32
CA GLN A 86 7.17 33.82 -10.28
C GLN A 86 6.04 32.95 -10.85
N ALA A 87 5.28 33.46 -11.82
CA ALA A 87 4.23 32.70 -12.50
C ALA A 87 4.80 31.51 -13.29
N GLN A 88 5.92 31.69 -14.00
CA GLN A 88 6.59 30.58 -14.68
C GLN A 88 7.10 29.52 -13.70
N GLN A 89 7.67 29.94 -12.56
CA GLN A 89 8.17 29.02 -11.54
C GLN A 89 7.02 28.21 -10.92
N ASN A 90 5.89 28.86 -10.61
CA ASN A 90 4.69 28.19 -10.12
C ASN A 90 4.10 27.23 -11.15
N ALA A 91 4.04 27.61 -12.43
CA ALA A 91 3.55 26.76 -13.50
C ALA A 91 4.41 25.49 -13.66
N PHE A 92 5.74 25.64 -13.55
CA PHE A 92 6.66 24.50 -13.58
C PHE A 92 6.45 23.53 -12.41
N LEU A 93 6.33 24.05 -11.18
CA LEU A 93 6.02 23.26 -10.00
C LEU A 93 4.68 22.53 -10.14
N GLN A 94 3.65 23.23 -10.61
CA GLN A 94 2.32 22.65 -10.80
C GLN A 94 2.34 21.55 -11.87
N GLN A 95 3.11 21.73 -12.95
CA GLN A 95 3.29 20.71 -13.98
C GLN A 95 4.03 19.47 -13.43
N GLN A 96 5.05 19.66 -12.57
CA GLN A 96 5.73 18.54 -11.93
C GLN A 96 4.80 17.78 -10.97
N GLN A 97 4.02 18.48 -10.17
CA GLN A 97 3.08 17.87 -9.24
C GLN A 97 2.00 17.08 -9.98
N ALA A 98 1.43 17.64 -11.05
CA ALA A 98 0.46 16.93 -11.89
C ALA A 98 1.04 15.64 -12.50
N LYS A 99 2.32 15.63 -12.90
CA LYS A 99 2.99 14.42 -13.40
C LYS A 99 3.21 13.38 -12.31
N ALA A 100 3.58 13.80 -11.10
CA ALA A 100 3.72 12.90 -9.96
C ALA A 100 2.38 12.27 -9.58
N ASP A 101 1.32 13.07 -9.47
CA ASP A 101 -0.04 12.61 -9.15
C ASP A 101 -0.55 11.60 -10.19
N ALA A 102 -0.33 11.88 -11.48
CA ALA A 102 -0.68 10.95 -12.56
C ALA A 102 0.09 9.63 -12.46
N GLY A 103 1.40 9.69 -12.19
CA GLY A 103 2.23 8.49 -11.99
C GLY A 103 1.79 7.66 -10.78
N HIS A 104 1.39 8.30 -9.68
CA HIS A 104 0.84 7.63 -8.51
C HIS A 104 -0.50 6.95 -8.82
N ALA A 105 -1.42 7.66 -9.47
CA ALA A 105 -2.72 7.13 -9.84
C ALA A 105 -2.61 5.90 -10.76
N GLU A 106 -1.69 5.95 -11.74
CA GLU A 106 -1.46 4.85 -12.67
C GLU A 106 -0.76 3.64 -12.01
N GLY A 107 0.15 3.90 -11.06
CA GLY A 107 0.73 2.87 -10.22
C GLY A 107 -0.31 2.16 -9.34
N GLU A 108 -1.19 2.93 -8.69
CA GLU A 108 -2.25 2.37 -7.86
C GLU A 108 -3.26 1.57 -8.68
N LYS A 109 -3.64 2.08 -9.86
CA LYS A 109 -4.54 1.37 -10.79
C LYS A 109 -3.96 0.01 -11.19
N ARG A 110 -2.68 -0.04 -11.60
CA ARG A 110 -2.02 -1.32 -11.95
C ARG A 110 -1.98 -2.30 -10.78
N ARG A 111 -1.74 -1.80 -9.56
CA ARG A 111 -1.75 -2.66 -8.37
C ARG A 111 -3.14 -3.25 -8.12
N ARG A 112 -4.20 -2.43 -8.20
CA ARG A 112 -5.58 -2.92 -8.06
C ARG A 112 -5.95 -3.94 -9.13
N GLU A 113 -5.62 -3.68 -10.39
CA GLU A 113 -5.88 -4.63 -11.49
C GLU A 113 -5.14 -5.96 -11.27
N THR A 114 -3.89 -5.89 -10.79
CA THR A 114 -3.07 -7.06 -10.45
C THR A 114 -3.69 -7.82 -9.28
N ASP A 115 -4.06 -7.15 -8.20
CA ASP A 115 -4.69 -7.75 -7.01
C ASP A 115 -6.04 -8.41 -7.39
N GLU A 116 -6.84 -7.77 -8.24
CA GLU A 116 -8.09 -8.34 -8.76
C GLU A 116 -7.86 -9.56 -9.66
N GLN A 117 -6.80 -9.57 -10.46
CA GLN A 117 -6.43 -10.74 -11.25
C GLN A 117 -6.01 -11.91 -10.35
N TYR A 118 -5.18 -11.65 -9.33
CA TYR A 118 -4.81 -12.68 -8.35
C TYR A 118 -6.02 -13.19 -7.57
N ALA A 119 -6.92 -12.31 -7.15
CA ALA A 119 -8.15 -12.71 -6.45
C ALA A 119 -9.05 -13.59 -7.33
N ARG A 120 -9.20 -13.23 -8.62
CA ARG A 120 -9.95 -14.05 -9.60
C ARG A 120 -9.30 -15.41 -9.80
N ALA A 121 -7.99 -15.47 -9.99
CA ALA A 121 -7.26 -16.73 -10.14
C ALA A 121 -7.42 -17.63 -8.90
N GLN A 122 -7.27 -17.06 -7.70
CA GLN A 122 -7.51 -17.79 -6.45
C GLN A 122 -8.94 -18.32 -6.33
N GLN A 123 -9.94 -17.52 -6.72
CA GLN A 123 -11.34 -17.94 -6.69
C GLN A 123 -11.62 -19.06 -7.69
N GLU A 124 -11.05 -18.98 -8.88
CA GLU A 124 -11.17 -20.02 -9.91
C GLU A 124 -10.50 -21.33 -9.47
N ASP A 125 -9.31 -21.25 -8.89
CA ASP A 125 -8.60 -22.41 -8.35
C ASP A 125 -9.36 -23.05 -7.18
N ALA A 126 -9.88 -22.24 -6.25
CA ALA A 126 -10.73 -22.73 -5.16
C ALA A 126 -12.00 -23.42 -5.69
N ARG A 127 -12.62 -22.86 -6.74
CA ARG A 127 -13.79 -23.46 -7.38
C ARG A 127 -13.45 -24.78 -8.06
N ARG A 128 -12.31 -24.87 -8.76
CA ARG A 128 -11.82 -26.09 -9.39
C ARG A 128 -11.52 -27.17 -8.35
N ALA A 129 -10.85 -26.81 -7.26
CA ALA A 129 -10.56 -27.71 -6.15
C ALA A 129 -11.84 -28.25 -5.51
N ALA A 130 -12.82 -27.38 -5.23
CA ALA A 130 -14.11 -27.79 -4.68
C ALA A 130 -14.88 -28.74 -5.62
N GLN A 131 -14.84 -28.48 -6.93
CA GLN A 131 -15.44 -29.37 -7.93
C GLN A 131 -14.74 -30.73 -7.98
N ALA A 132 -13.41 -30.76 -7.97
CA ALA A 132 -12.63 -31.99 -7.93
C ALA A 132 -12.94 -32.82 -6.67
N ALA A 133 -13.02 -32.17 -5.51
CA ALA A 133 -13.40 -32.80 -4.25
C ALA A 133 -14.81 -33.40 -4.32
N ALA A 134 -15.78 -32.67 -4.88
CA ALA A 134 -17.15 -33.15 -5.04
C ALA A 134 -17.23 -34.37 -5.97
N GLN A 135 -16.53 -34.33 -7.11
CA GLN A 135 -16.47 -35.47 -8.04
C GLN A 135 -15.81 -36.69 -7.41
N ALA A 136 -14.71 -36.48 -6.68
CA ALA A 136 -14.00 -37.53 -5.96
C ALA A 136 -14.88 -38.21 -4.89
N ARG A 137 -15.62 -37.43 -4.11
CA ARG A 137 -16.58 -37.96 -3.11
C ARG A 137 -17.75 -38.68 -3.76
N ALA A 138 -18.24 -38.21 -4.90
CA ALA A 138 -19.28 -38.89 -5.66
C ALA A 138 -18.81 -40.23 -6.25
N ALA A 139 -17.54 -40.30 -6.68
CA ALA A 139 -16.94 -41.52 -7.21
C ALA A 139 -16.73 -42.60 -6.14
N CYS A 140 -16.49 -42.20 -4.89
CA CYS A 140 -16.40 -43.14 -3.77
C CYS A 140 -17.16 -42.66 -2.52
N PRO A 141 -18.43 -43.06 -2.36
CA PRO A 141 -19.24 -42.67 -1.20
C PRO A 141 -18.76 -43.29 0.13
N GLU A 142 -17.90 -44.31 0.07
CA GLU A 142 -17.32 -44.95 1.28
C GLU A 142 -16.49 -43.95 2.11
N LEU A 143 -15.96 -42.90 1.50
CA LEU A 143 -15.25 -41.83 2.23
C LEU A 143 -16.13 -41.12 3.27
N ALA A 144 -17.45 -41.12 3.06
CA ALA A 144 -18.43 -40.58 4.01
C ALA A 144 -19.09 -41.66 4.87
N ASN A 145 -18.73 -42.93 4.69
CA ASN A 145 -19.35 -44.05 5.39
C ASN A 145 -18.81 -44.16 6.82
N THR A 146 -19.61 -43.73 7.79
CA THR A 146 -19.25 -43.76 9.22
C THR A 146 -19.16 -45.16 9.82
N LYS A 147 -19.60 -46.20 9.11
CA LYS A 147 -19.40 -47.59 9.52
C LYS A 147 -17.98 -48.09 9.22
N LEU A 148 -17.27 -47.42 8.33
CA LEU A 148 -15.87 -47.67 8.05
C LEU A 148 -15.02 -46.67 8.84
N GLY A 149 -13.88 -47.13 9.35
CA GLY A 149 -12.84 -46.21 9.79
C GLY A 149 -12.30 -45.43 8.59
N SER A 150 -11.84 -44.19 8.81
CA SER A 150 -11.39 -43.30 7.73
C SER A 150 -10.30 -43.93 6.85
N GLY A 151 -9.34 -44.63 7.46
CA GLY A 151 -8.29 -45.33 6.74
C GLY A 151 -8.82 -46.51 5.90
N ALA A 152 -9.76 -47.29 6.45
CA ALA A 152 -10.44 -48.36 5.73
C ALA A 152 -11.26 -47.82 4.54
N ALA A 153 -11.90 -46.67 4.69
CA ALA A 153 -12.62 -46.00 3.61
C ALA A 153 -11.67 -45.60 2.47
N ILE A 154 -10.53 -44.98 2.78
CA ILE A 154 -9.51 -44.59 1.79
C ILE A 154 -9.02 -45.81 1.00
N VAL A 155 -8.63 -46.89 1.70
CA VAL A 155 -8.17 -48.14 1.05
C VAL A 155 -9.28 -48.75 0.20
N THR A 156 -10.52 -48.75 0.66
CA THR A 156 -11.67 -49.28 -0.09
C THR A 156 -11.86 -48.51 -1.40
N CYS A 157 -11.73 -47.17 -1.36
CA CYS A 157 -11.84 -46.33 -2.54
C CYS A 157 -10.66 -46.50 -3.52
N LYS A 158 -9.43 -46.56 -3.00
CA LYS A 158 -8.23 -46.90 -3.80
C LYS A 158 -8.42 -48.23 -4.54
N ASN A 159 -8.87 -49.27 -3.83
CA ASN A 159 -9.09 -50.59 -4.41
C ASN A 159 -10.20 -50.61 -5.49
N ARG A 160 -11.12 -49.63 -5.48
CA ARG A 160 -12.12 -49.43 -6.52
C ARG A 160 -11.61 -48.58 -7.70
N GLY A 161 -10.32 -48.26 -7.73
CA GLY A 161 -9.68 -47.53 -8.83
C GLY A 161 -9.63 -46.01 -8.66
N MET A 162 -9.95 -45.49 -7.46
CA MET A 162 -9.75 -44.08 -7.18
C MET A 162 -8.25 -43.77 -7.18
N SER A 163 -7.87 -42.68 -7.87
CA SER A 163 -6.47 -42.24 -7.93
C SER A 163 -6.08 -41.45 -6.69
N GLU A 164 -4.78 -41.37 -6.43
CA GLU A 164 -4.22 -40.58 -5.33
C GLU A 164 -4.63 -39.10 -5.44
N GLN A 165 -4.56 -38.52 -6.65
CA GLN A 165 -4.98 -37.13 -6.89
C GLN A 165 -6.45 -36.89 -6.55
N GLN A 166 -7.33 -37.82 -6.92
CA GLN A 166 -8.74 -37.73 -6.54
C GLN A 166 -8.92 -37.86 -5.03
N MET A 167 -8.15 -38.74 -4.38
CA MET A 167 -8.18 -38.88 -2.92
C MET A 167 -7.73 -37.59 -2.22
N MET A 168 -6.61 -37.02 -2.65
CA MET A 168 -6.05 -35.77 -2.13
C MET A 168 -7.00 -34.59 -2.28
N ALA A 169 -7.77 -34.52 -3.37
CA ALA A 169 -8.79 -33.50 -3.56
C ALA A 169 -9.86 -33.54 -2.45
N THR A 170 -10.11 -34.68 -1.81
CA THR A 170 -11.12 -34.80 -0.74
C THR A 170 -10.63 -34.32 0.64
N ILE A 171 -9.33 -34.08 0.80
CA ILE A 171 -8.70 -33.74 2.08
C ILE A 171 -8.57 -32.22 2.28
N GLY A 172 -8.67 -31.43 1.20
CA GLY A 172 -8.45 -29.98 1.19
C GLY A 172 -9.43 -29.11 1.98
N ASP A 173 -10.51 -29.69 2.52
CA ASP A 173 -11.55 -28.93 3.26
C ASP A 173 -11.29 -28.82 4.77
N GLY A 174 -10.22 -29.47 5.29
CA GLY A 174 -9.86 -29.44 6.73
C GLY A 174 -8.86 -28.35 7.12
N PRO A 175 -8.56 -28.14 8.42
CA PRO A 175 -7.47 -27.27 8.86
C PRO A 175 -6.11 -27.71 8.29
N THR A 176 -5.22 -26.77 7.95
CA THR A 176 -3.93 -27.06 7.28
C THR A 176 -3.11 -28.16 7.95
N ALA A 177 -3.08 -28.18 9.29
CA ALA A 177 -2.40 -29.24 10.03
C ALA A 177 -3.02 -30.61 9.72
N ALA A 178 -4.34 -30.75 9.79
CA ALA A 178 -5.04 -31.99 9.46
C ALA A 178 -4.86 -32.38 7.98
N GLN A 179 -4.76 -31.40 7.07
CA GLN A 179 -4.46 -31.67 5.66
C GLN A 179 -3.10 -32.33 5.47
N ALA A 180 -2.07 -31.89 6.20
CA ALA A 180 -0.72 -32.47 6.11
C ALA A 180 -0.70 -33.94 6.58
N TYR A 181 -1.38 -34.26 7.69
CA TYR A 181 -1.52 -35.65 8.14
C TYR A 181 -2.38 -36.48 7.19
N GLY A 182 -3.47 -35.93 6.67
CA GLY A 182 -4.30 -36.58 5.66
C GLY A 182 -3.53 -36.90 4.38
N ALA A 183 -2.70 -35.96 3.91
CA ALA A 183 -1.83 -36.14 2.77
C ALA A 183 -0.84 -37.28 2.98
N ALA A 184 -0.19 -37.34 4.15
CA ALA A 184 0.74 -38.41 4.50
C ALA A 184 0.05 -39.79 4.55
N ILE A 185 -1.16 -39.87 5.12
CA ILE A 185 -1.95 -41.11 5.15
C ILE A 185 -2.25 -41.61 3.73
N VAL A 186 -2.68 -40.71 2.84
CA VAL A 186 -2.96 -41.05 1.45
C VAL A 186 -1.69 -41.49 0.75
N GLN A 187 -0.60 -40.72 0.85
CA GLN A 187 0.68 -41.08 0.25
C GLN A 187 1.13 -42.47 0.68
N ASP A 188 1.17 -42.76 1.98
CA ASP A 188 1.58 -44.08 2.49
C ASP A 188 0.67 -45.21 1.96
N ILE A 189 -0.65 -45.00 1.91
CA ILE A 189 -1.59 -46.01 1.39
C ILE A 189 -1.35 -46.29 -0.09
N TYR A 190 -1.01 -45.29 -0.89
CA TYR A 190 -0.75 -45.45 -2.33
C TYR A 190 0.66 -45.96 -2.63
N GLU A 191 1.68 -45.36 -2.02
CA GLU A 191 3.09 -45.72 -2.22
C GLU A 191 3.42 -47.11 -1.68
N ASP A 192 2.98 -47.46 -0.47
CA ASP A 192 3.21 -48.79 0.12
C ASP A 192 2.17 -49.81 -0.38
N ASN A 193 1.30 -49.41 -1.32
CA ASN A 193 0.25 -50.22 -1.92
C ASN A 193 -0.62 -50.96 -0.90
N VAL A 194 -1.05 -50.25 0.16
CA VAL A 194 -1.95 -50.81 1.17
C VAL A 194 -3.27 -51.18 0.50
N THR A 195 -3.64 -52.47 0.57
CA THR A 195 -4.88 -53.00 -0.03
C THR A 195 -5.85 -53.55 1.02
N ASN A 196 -5.39 -53.82 2.24
CA ASN A 196 -6.23 -54.32 3.33
C ASN A 196 -6.89 -53.14 4.08
N PRO A 197 -8.23 -53.03 4.14
CA PRO A 197 -8.91 -51.94 4.85
C PRO A 197 -8.53 -51.84 6.34
N ARG A 198 -8.24 -52.98 6.99
CA ARG A 198 -7.79 -52.99 8.39
C ARG A 198 -6.44 -52.28 8.55
N ARG A 199 -5.49 -52.58 7.64
CA ARG A 199 -4.18 -51.91 7.61
C ARG A 199 -4.33 -50.42 7.30
N GLY A 200 -5.31 -50.06 6.45
CA GLY A 200 -5.68 -48.66 6.24
C GLY A 200 -6.03 -47.93 7.54
N ASN A 201 -6.81 -48.55 8.43
CA ASN A 201 -7.09 -47.97 9.75
C ASN A 201 -5.83 -47.87 10.62
N ASP A 202 -4.93 -48.86 10.57
CA ASP A 202 -3.68 -48.80 11.33
C ASP A 202 -2.81 -47.59 10.90
N VAL A 203 -2.74 -47.32 9.59
CA VAL A 203 -2.09 -46.12 9.03
C VAL A 203 -2.75 -44.86 9.58
N PHE A 204 -4.07 -44.76 9.47
CA PHE A 204 -4.82 -43.60 9.93
C PHE A 204 -4.61 -43.35 11.44
N ASP A 205 -4.71 -44.39 12.27
CA ASP A 205 -4.57 -44.30 13.71
C ASP A 205 -3.16 -43.86 14.14
N TYR A 206 -2.13 -44.27 13.40
CA TYR A 206 -0.76 -43.83 13.63
C TYR A 206 -0.62 -42.31 13.43
N TYR A 207 -1.07 -41.79 12.29
CA TYR A 207 -1.00 -40.37 12.00
C TYR A 207 -1.94 -39.53 12.89
N ALA A 208 -3.11 -40.06 13.24
CA ALA A 208 -4.02 -39.41 14.19
C ALA A 208 -3.39 -39.23 15.58
N LYS A 209 -2.62 -40.21 16.07
CA LYS A 209 -1.89 -40.10 17.35
C LYS A 209 -0.80 -39.02 17.31
N CYS A 210 -0.08 -38.89 16.20
CA CYS A 210 0.90 -37.81 16.06
C CYS A 210 0.22 -36.43 15.99
N TYR A 211 -0.88 -36.32 15.23
CA TYR A 211 -1.66 -35.09 15.13
C TYR A 211 -2.13 -34.61 16.50
N GLN A 212 -2.67 -35.52 17.32
CA GLN A 212 -3.11 -35.22 18.69
C GLN A 212 -1.95 -34.77 19.60
N ARG A 213 -0.73 -35.26 19.37
CA ARG A 213 0.48 -34.85 20.11
C ARG A 213 1.10 -33.57 19.58
N GLY A 214 0.68 -33.09 18.41
CA GLY A 214 1.30 -31.95 17.74
C GLY A 214 2.75 -32.20 17.31
N THR A 215 3.14 -33.47 17.11
CA THR A 215 4.51 -33.85 16.75
C THR A 215 4.57 -34.38 15.32
N PRO A 216 5.69 -34.19 14.61
CA PRO A 216 5.94 -34.90 13.35
C PRO A 216 5.82 -36.42 13.54
N CYS A 217 5.23 -37.12 12.56
CA CYS A 217 5.36 -38.58 12.50
C CYS A 217 6.63 -38.96 11.75
N ALA A 218 7.34 -39.98 12.22
CA ALA A 218 8.22 -40.73 11.32
C ALA A 218 7.35 -41.52 10.34
N ARG A 219 7.82 -41.79 9.12
CA ARG A 219 7.09 -42.66 8.19
C ARG A 219 7.51 -44.11 8.42
N PRO A 220 6.66 -45.00 8.98
CA PRO A 220 6.89 -46.43 8.95
C PRO A 220 6.55 -47.00 7.56
N GLN A 221 6.99 -48.22 7.27
CA GLN A 221 6.57 -48.96 6.07
C GLN A 221 5.33 -49.80 6.39
N TRP A 222 4.32 -49.78 5.53
CA TRP A 222 2.98 -50.32 5.82
C TRP A 222 2.64 -51.68 5.22
#